data_AF-A0A6N6N7C8-F1
#
_entry.id   AF-A0A6N6N7C8-F1
#
_cell.length_a   1.000
_cell.length_b   1.000
_cell.length_c   1.000
_cell.angle_alpha   90.00
_cell.angle_beta   90.00
_cell.angle_gamma   90.00
#
_symmetry.space_group_name_H-M   'P 1'
#
loop_
_entity.id
_entity.type
_entity.pdbx_description
1 polymer ?
#
loop_
_entity_poly.entity_id
_entity_poly.type
_entity_poly.pdbx_seq_one_letter_code
_entity_poly.pdbx_strand_id
1 'polypeptide(L)'
;MWLSLALCTLSVILLIAVIRGMQSNLDAHIKRLDKEKQAVEEKYLFNRRRNKELKKQIADMQNALTLMAHDMKPRLDVPEEENAQRDDTRRISDHMVTKGLLTVEQNEKALDKMENLNMDFLGTCLALGYIDLDKARGIVKSLQLHHSPLFAEK
;
A
#
# COMPACT_ATOMS: atom_id res chain seq x y z
N MET A 1 -51.60 50.97 28.12
CA MET A 1 -50.17 51.01 28.51
C MET A 1 -49.68 49.71 29.17
N TRP A 2 -50.48 49.03 30.00
CA TRP A 2 -50.07 47.78 30.64
C TRP A 2 -49.88 46.60 29.67
N LEU A 3 -50.76 46.48 28.66
CA LEU A 3 -50.67 45.41 27.65
C LEU A 3 -49.39 45.50 26.80
N SER A 4 -48.97 46.71 26.40
CA SER A 4 -47.73 46.90 25.64
C SER A 4 -46.49 46.54 26.47
N LEU A 5 -46.51 46.81 27.77
CA LEU A 5 -45.42 46.49 28.68
C LEU A 5 -45.31 44.97 28.89
N ALA A 6 -46.44 44.28 29.09
CA ALA A 6 -46.50 42.83 29.18
C ALA A 6 -45.98 42.15 27.89
N LEU A 7 -46.37 42.66 26.73
CA LEU A 7 -45.97 42.11 25.43
C LEU A 7 -44.45 42.29 25.18
N CYS A 8 -43.87 43.42 25.59
CA CYS A 8 -42.41 43.62 25.57
C CYS A 8 -41.69 42.64 26.50
N THR A 9 -42.17 42.43 27.73
CA THR A 9 -41.53 41.47 28.66
C THR A 9 -41.58 40.04 28.15
N LEU A 10 -42.69 39.62 27.54
CA LEU A 10 -42.85 38.27 27.00
C LEU A 10 -41.91 38.04 25.79
N SER A 11 -41.72 39.06 24.95
CA SER A 11 -40.75 39.03 23.85
C SER A 11 -39.32 38.85 24.35
N VAL A 12 -38.92 39.58 25.40
CA VAL A 12 -37.57 39.45 25.99
C VAL A 12 -37.36 38.06 26.59
N ILE A 13 -38.37 37.50 27.27
CA ILE A 13 -38.29 36.15 27.86
C ILE A 13 -38.14 35.09 26.76
N LEU A 14 -38.90 35.19 25.67
CA LEU A 14 -38.77 34.31 24.52
C LEU A 14 -37.37 34.37 23.91
N LEU A 15 -36.82 35.58 23.76
CA LEU A 15 -35.48 35.78 23.19
C LEU A 15 -34.40 35.12 24.07
N ILE A 16 -34.49 35.28 25.39
CA ILE A 16 -33.58 34.63 26.34
C ILE A 16 -33.70 33.09 26.26
N ALA A 17 -34.92 32.56 26.13
CA ALA A 17 -35.12 31.12 26.00
C ALA A 17 -34.49 30.55 24.73
N VAL A 18 -34.63 31.25 23.60
CA VAL A 18 -34.01 30.86 22.32
C VAL A 18 -32.48 30.90 22.42
N ILE A 19 -31.90 31.96 23.00
CA ILE A 19 -30.45 32.07 23.17
C ILE A 19 -29.92 30.92 24.02
N ARG A 20 -30.58 30.59 25.13
CA ARG A 20 -30.18 29.45 25.98
C ARG A 20 -30.29 28.11 25.25
N GLY A 21 -31.33 27.92 24.44
CA GLY A 21 -31.48 26.73 23.60
C GLY A 21 -30.34 26.59 22.58
N MET A 22 -29.98 27.67 21.91
CA MET A 22 -28.86 27.68 20.95
C MET A 22 -27.52 27.41 21.62
N GLN A 23 -27.26 28.01 22.80
CA GLN A 23 -26.05 27.77 23.57
C GLN A 23 -25.92 26.31 24.00
N SER A 24 -26.99 25.70 24.51
CA SER A 24 -27.00 24.28 24.88
C SER A 24 -26.70 23.37 23.70
N ASN A 25 -27.22 23.69 22.50
CA ASN A 25 -26.98 22.88 21.32
C ASN A 25 -25.53 23.04 20.83
N LEU A 26 -24.99 24.27 20.85
CA LEU A 26 -23.57 24.53 20.53
C LEU A 26 -22.63 23.78 21.48
N ASP A 27 -22.91 23.79 22.78
CA ASP A 27 -22.12 23.06 23.78
C ASP A 27 -22.16 21.54 23.54
N ALA A 28 -23.32 21.00 23.15
CA ALA A 28 -23.45 19.59 22.79
C ALA A 28 -22.64 19.23 21.54
N HIS A 29 -22.68 20.10 20.51
CA HIS A 29 -21.88 19.94 19.31
C HIS A 29 -20.38 20.01 19.58
N ILE A 30 -19.93 20.97 20.39
CA ILE A 30 -18.52 21.11 20.78
C ILE A 30 -18.06 19.86 21.55
N LYS A 31 -18.85 19.39 22.53
CA LYS A 31 -18.53 18.16 23.28
C LYS A 31 -18.45 16.93 22.39
N ARG A 32 -19.30 16.84 21.36
CA ARG A 32 -19.25 15.73 20.40
C ARG A 32 -17.98 15.78 19.56
N LEU A 33 -17.63 16.96 19.02
CA LEU A 33 -16.41 17.16 18.25
C LEU A 33 -15.16 16.84 19.08
N ASP A 34 -15.14 17.23 20.36
CA ASP A 34 -14.01 16.95 21.24
C ASP A 34 -13.86 15.45 21.53
N LYS A 35 -14.97 14.72 21.71
CA LYS A 35 -14.96 13.26 21.82
C LYS A 35 -14.47 12.58 20.55
N GLU A 36 -14.91 13.05 19.39
CA GLU A 36 -14.46 12.51 18.09
C GLU A 36 -12.96 12.76 17.90
N LYS A 37 -12.47 13.95 18.26
CA LYS A 37 -11.04 14.28 18.24
C LYS A 37 -10.23 13.37 19.16
N GLN A 38 -10.67 13.17 20.40
CA GLN A 38 -10.00 12.27 21.35
C GLN A 38 -9.95 10.82 20.83
N ALA A 39 -11.05 10.30 20.28
CA ALA A 39 -11.10 8.96 19.72
C ALA A 39 -10.15 8.79 18.53
N VAL A 40 -9.99 9.82 17.69
CA VAL A 40 -9.02 9.81 16.59
C VAL A 40 -7.58 9.87 17.12
N GLU A 41 -7.32 10.68 18.14
CA GLU A 41 -6.01 10.78 18.76
C GLU A 41 -5.57 9.47 19.42
N GLU A 42 -6.47 8.78 20.12
CA GLU A 42 -6.20 7.45 20.67
C GLU A 42 -5.88 6.43 19.57
N LYS A 43 -6.67 6.40 18.50
CA LYS A 43 -6.41 5.54 17.33
C LYS A 43 -5.05 5.84 16.70
N TYR A 44 -4.69 7.12 16.58
CA TYR A 44 -3.40 7.53 16.07
C TYR A 44 -2.25 7.05 16.97
N LEU A 45 -2.37 7.24 18.29
CA LEU A 45 -1.37 6.79 19.25
C LEU A 45 -1.20 5.26 19.24
N PHE A 46 -2.30 4.52 19.16
CA PHE A 46 -2.28 3.06 19.04
C PHE A 46 -1.57 2.61 17.76
N ASN A 47 -1.96 3.17 16.60
CA ASN A 47 -1.31 2.85 15.33
C ASN A 47 0.17 3.21 15.32
N ARG A 48 0.55 4.33 15.96
CA ARG A 48 1.94 4.74 16.10
C ARG A 48 2.76 3.73 16.92
N ARG A 49 2.19 3.20 18.01
CA ARG A 49 2.84 2.15 18.82
C ARG A 49 2.99 0.86 18.03
N ARG A 50 1.92 0.41 17.36
CA ARG A 50 1.95 -0.80 16.53
C ARG A 50 2.93 -0.70 15.37
N ASN A 51 3.02 0.47 14.73
CA ASN A 51 3.98 0.69 13.65
C ASN A 51 5.44 0.64 14.16
N LYS A 52 5.72 1.18 15.36
CA LYS A 52 7.05 1.01 15.98
C LYS A 52 7.39 -0.46 16.25
N GLU A 53 6.42 -1.24 16.71
CA GLU A 53 6.61 -2.68 16.96
C GLU A 53 6.84 -3.45 15.66
N LEU A 54 6.04 -3.21 14.62
CA LEU A 54 6.23 -3.81 13.30
C LEU A 54 7.60 -3.44 12.71
N LYS A 55 8.05 -2.19 12.85
CA LYS A 55 9.39 -1.79 12.42
C LYS A 55 10.50 -2.53 13.16
N LYS A 56 10.33 -2.80 14.46
CA LYS A 56 11.28 -3.64 15.22
C LYS A 56 11.27 -5.07 14.70
N GLN A 57 10.10 -5.67 14.51
CA GLN A 57 9.99 -7.03 13.96
C GLN A 57 10.65 -7.15 12.57
N ILE A 58 10.48 -6.16 11.70
CA ILE A 58 11.16 -6.12 10.40
C ILE A 58 12.68 -6.04 10.58
N ALA A 59 13.17 -5.17 11.47
CA ALA A 59 14.60 -5.06 11.74
C ALA A 59 15.18 -6.36 12.33
N ASP A 60 14.45 -6.99 13.25
CA ASP A 60 14.85 -8.26 13.88
C ASP A 60 14.86 -9.40 12.85
N MET A 61 13.85 -9.49 11.98
CA MET A 61 13.82 -10.45 10.87
C MET A 61 14.93 -10.20 9.85
N GLN A 62 15.21 -8.94 9.51
CA GLN A 62 16.34 -8.59 8.63
C GLN A 62 17.67 -9.02 9.25
N ASN A 63 17.87 -8.76 10.55
CA ASN A 63 19.07 -9.21 11.26
C ASN A 63 19.15 -10.74 11.33
N ALA A 64 18.03 -11.43 11.53
CA ALA A 64 17.99 -12.89 11.51
C ALA A 64 18.35 -13.44 10.12
N LEU A 65 17.83 -12.83 9.05
CA LEU A 65 18.15 -13.19 7.67
C LEU A 65 19.62 -12.92 7.34
N THR A 66 20.21 -11.82 7.81
CA THR A 66 21.64 -11.55 7.57
C THR A 66 22.54 -12.50 8.34
N LEU A 67 22.19 -12.87 9.57
CA LEU A 67 22.89 -13.90 10.34
C LEU A 67 22.79 -15.27 9.65
N MET A 68 21.59 -15.67 9.22
CA MET A 68 21.37 -16.92 8.47
C MET A 68 22.08 -16.91 7.12
N ALA A 69 22.13 -15.77 6.41
CA ALA A 69 22.85 -15.64 5.14
C ALA A 69 24.38 -15.74 5.33
N HIS A 70 24.90 -15.31 6.49
CA HIS A 70 26.31 -15.46 6.81
C HIS A 70 26.67 -16.91 7.19
N ASP A 71 25.75 -17.66 7.82
CA ASP A 71 25.91 -19.09 8.10
C ASP A 71 25.64 -19.97 6.87
N MET A 72 24.73 -19.55 5.99
CA MET A 72 24.49 -20.15 4.67
C MET A 72 25.45 -19.57 3.62
N LYS A 73 26.76 -19.72 3.84
CA LYS A 73 27.69 -19.80 2.71
C LYS A 73 28.02 -21.27 2.42
N PRO A 74 27.09 -22.08 1.85
CA PRO A 74 27.49 -23.32 1.23
C PRO A 74 28.16 -22.99 -0.11
N ARG A 75 29.36 -23.53 -0.30
CA ARG A 75 29.89 -23.89 -1.62
C ARG A 75 28.75 -24.39 -2.50
N LEU A 76 28.54 -23.81 -3.67
CA LEU A 76 27.87 -24.47 -4.78
C LEU A 76 28.30 -23.78 -6.08
N ASP A 77 29.07 -24.52 -6.86
CA ASP A 77 29.33 -24.32 -8.29
C ASP A 77 27.99 -24.39 -9.05
N VAL A 78 27.20 -23.32 -8.98
CA VAL A 78 26.07 -23.10 -9.88
C VAL A 78 26.61 -22.37 -11.12
N PRO A 79 26.34 -22.85 -12.34
CA PRO A 79 26.76 -22.14 -13.56
C PRO A 79 26.28 -20.69 -13.49
N GLU A 80 27.16 -19.72 -13.75
CA GLU A 80 26.85 -18.27 -13.66
C GLU A 80 25.58 -17.86 -14.43
N GLU A 81 25.21 -18.62 -15.46
CA GLU A 81 24.02 -18.39 -16.29
C GLU A 81 22.69 -18.57 -15.54
N GLU A 82 22.55 -19.58 -14.67
CA GLU A 82 21.30 -19.82 -13.92
C GLU A 82 21.05 -18.76 -12.84
N ASN A 83 22.12 -18.23 -12.24
CA ASN A 83 22.04 -17.16 -11.26
C ASN A 83 21.67 -15.82 -11.92
N ALA A 84 22.22 -15.53 -13.10
CA ALA A 84 21.87 -14.34 -13.87
C ALA A 84 20.40 -14.34 -14.28
N GLN A 85 19.87 -15.48 -14.75
CA GLN A 85 18.48 -15.59 -15.20
C GLN A 85 17.47 -15.48 -14.03
N ARG A 86 17.84 -15.98 -12.84
CA ARG A 86 17.04 -15.79 -11.62
C ARG A 86 17.01 -14.34 -11.15
N ASP A 87 18.14 -13.64 -11.25
CA ASP A 87 18.21 -12.22 -10.88
C ASP A 87 17.42 -11.35 -11.86
N ASP A 88 17.53 -11.63 -13.16
CA ASP A 88 16.77 -10.94 -14.20
C ASP A 88 15.26 -11.16 -14.04
N THR A 89 14.83 -12.38 -13.74
CA THR A 89 13.41 -12.69 -13.47
C THR A 89 12.84 -11.85 -12.33
N ARG A 90 13.58 -11.75 -11.21
CA ARG A 90 13.17 -10.94 -10.05
C ARG A 90 13.11 -9.45 -10.38
N ARG A 91 14.08 -8.94 -11.12
CA ARG A 91 14.12 -7.53 -11.54
C ARG A 91 12.95 -7.18 -12.46
N ILE A 92 12.58 -8.09 -13.36
CA ILE A 92 11.43 -7.92 -14.26
C ILE A 92 10.12 -7.95 -13.45
N SER A 93 9.93 -8.94 -12.58
CA SER A 93 8.70 -9.06 -11.79
C SER A 93 8.46 -7.83 -10.94
N ASP A 94 9.50 -7.34 -10.24
CA ASP A 94 9.40 -6.17 -9.36
C ASP A 94 9.13 -4.90 -10.15
N HIS A 95 9.79 -4.75 -11.31
CA HIS A 95 9.55 -3.60 -12.19
C HIS A 95 8.11 -3.58 -12.73
N MET A 96 7.57 -4.73 -13.14
CA MET A 96 6.21 -4.83 -13.67
C MET A 96 5.14 -4.56 -12.61
N VAL A 97 5.32 -5.04 -11.38
CA VAL A 97 4.42 -4.73 -10.27
C VAL A 97 4.51 -3.25 -9.88
N THR A 98 5.72 -2.70 -9.77
CA THR A 98 5.95 -1.30 -9.37
C THR A 98 5.38 -0.31 -10.40
N LYS A 99 5.45 -0.65 -11.70
CA LYS A 99 4.88 0.16 -12.78
C LYS A 99 3.37 -0.06 -12.96
N GLY A 100 2.76 -0.96 -12.19
CA GLY A 100 1.34 -1.28 -12.28
C GLY A 100 0.95 -2.02 -13.57
N LEU A 101 1.92 -2.68 -14.23
CA LEU A 101 1.69 -3.50 -15.43
C LEU A 101 1.10 -4.87 -15.08
N LEU A 102 1.37 -5.34 -13.87
CA LEU A 102 0.83 -6.58 -13.28
C LEU A 102 0.31 -6.29 -11.88
N THR A 103 -0.78 -6.96 -11.51
CA THR A 103 -1.18 -7.06 -10.09
C THR A 103 -0.30 -8.08 -9.36
N VAL A 104 -0.22 -7.96 -8.03
CA VAL A 104 0.56 -8.89 -7.19
C VAL A 104 0.10 -10.34 -7.39
N GLU A 105 -1.22 -10.56 -7.47
CA GLU A 105 -1.79 -11.90 -7.70
C GLU A 105 -1.42 -12.47 -9.09
N GLN A 106 -1.37 -11.63 -10.13
CA GLN A 106 -0.96 -12.07 -11.46
C GLN A 106 0.54 -12.38 -11.51
N ASN A 107 1.35 -11.62 -10.76
CA ASN A 107 2.78 -11.86 -10.64
C ASN A 107 3.07 -13.21 -9.97
N GLU A 108 2.43 -13.50 -8.84
CA GLU A 108 2.57 -14.79 -8.15
C GLU A 108 2.15 -15.96 -9.04
N LYS A 109 1.00 -15.85 -9.72
CA LYS A 109 0.53 -16.88 -10.67
C LYS A 109 1.47 -17.05 -11.86
N ALA A 110 2.10 -15.98 -12.35
CA ALA A 110 3.04 -16.06 -13.44
C ALA A 110 4.34 -16.75 -13.01
N LEU A 111 4.85 -16.46 -11.80
CA LEU A 111 6.03 -17.12 -11.23
C LEU A 111 5.80 -18.62 -11.01
N ASP A 112 4.65 -19.00 -10.47
CA ASP A 112 4.28 -20.41 -10.25
C ASP A 112 4.12 -21.19 -11.57
N LYS A 113 3.58 -20.54 -12.61
CA LYS A 113 3.44 -21.15 -13.93
C LYS A 113 4.71 -21.13 -14.77
N MET A 114 5.70 -20.32 -14.41
CA MET A 114 6.97 -20.22 -15.13
C MET A 114 7.71 -21.56 -15.12
N GLU A 115 7.76 -22.24 -13.97
CA GLU A 115 8.38 -23.55 -13.80
C GLU A 115 7.63 -24.64 -14.59
N ASN A 116 6.30 -24.57 -14.61
CA ASN A 116 5.47 -25.52 -15.35
C ASN A 116 5.56 -25.37 -16.87
N LEU A 117 5.78 -24.14 -17.34
CA LEU A 117 5.82 -23.81 -18.78
C LEU A 117 7.24 -23.85 -19.36
N ASN A 118 8.29 -23.95 -18.53
CA ASN A 118 9.69 -23.86 -18.95
C ASN A 118 9.96 -22.65 -19.88
N MET A 119 9.34 -21.52 -19.57
CA MET A 119 9.49 -20.26 -20.32
C MET A 119 9.99 -19.16 -19.40
N ASP A 120 10.66 -18.16 -19.97
CA ASP A 120 11.00 -16.94 -19.24
C ASP A 120 9.75 -16.26 -18.68
N PHE A 121 9.93 -15.49 -17.61
CA PHE A 121 8.83 -14.80 -16.93
C PHE A 121 7.99 -13.91 -17.87
N LEU A 122 8.64 -13.17 -18.79
CA LEU A 122 7.95 -12.37 -19.82
C LEU A 122 7.15 -13.25 -20.79
N GLY A 123 7.71 -14.39 -21.21
CA GLY A 123 7.02 -15.37 -22.06
C GLY A 123 5.80 -15.96 -21.36
N THR A 124 5.93 -16.24 -20.07
CA THR A 124 4.82 -16.71 -19.22
C THR A 124 3.73 -15.64 -19.07
N CYS A 125 4.10 -14.38 -18.87
CA CYS A 125 3.14 -13.27 -18.81
C CYS A 125 2.42 -13.03 -20.14
N LEU A 126 3.11 -13.23 -21.26
CA LEU A 126 2.52 -13.18 -22.62
C LEU A 126 1.55 -14.36 -22.84
N ALA A 127 1.96 -15.58 -22.50
CA ALA A 127 1.15 -16.78 -22.68
C ALA A 127 -0.12 -16.77 -21.82
N LEU A 128 -0.07 -16.15 -20.63
CA LEU A 128 -1.23 -15.95 -19.76
C LEU A 128 -2.09 -14.75 -20.17
N GLY A 129 -1.68 -13.97 -21.18
CA GLY A 129 -2.42 -12.81 -21.67
C GLY A 129 -2.42 -11.63 -20.70
N TYR A 130 -1.47 -11.55 -19.79
CA TYR A 130 -1.37 -10.44 -18.83
C TYR A 130 -0.73 -9.20 -19.44
N ILE A 131 0.11 -9.38 -20.46
CA ILE A 131 0.79 -8.30 -21.17
C ILE A 131 0.74 -8.51 -22.68
N ASP A 132 0.86 -7.41 -23.42
CA ASP A 132 0.99 -7.41 -24.87
C ASP A 132 2.47 -7.48 -25.28
N LEU A 133 2.74 -7.94 -26.51
CA LEU A 133 4.09 -8.00 -27.09
C LEU A 133 4.81 -6.64 -27.07
N ASP A 134 4.09 -5.55 -27.32
CA ASP A 134 4.67 -4.20 -27.30
C ASP A 134 5.14 -3.78 -25.90
N LYS A 135 4.37 -4.15 -24.87
CA LYS A 135 4.73 -3.89 -23.47
C LYS A 135 5.92 -4.75 -23.05
N ALA A 136 5.93 -6.03 -23.46
CA ALA A 136 7.06 -6.93 -23.21
C ALA A 136 8.36 -6.39 -23.84
N ARG A 137 8.31 -5.95 -25.10
CA ARG A 137 9.45 -5.30 -25.79
C ARG A 137 9.91 -4.03 -25.08
N GLY A 138 8.97 -3.20 -24.61
CA GLY A 138 9.28 -2.00 -23.83
C GLY A 138 10.04 -2.31 -22.54
N ILE A 139 9.64 -3.37 -21.83
CA ILE A 139 10.30 -3.81 -20.60
C ILE A 139 11.71 -4.30 -20.88
N VAL A 140 11.89 -5.16 -21.90
CA VAL A 140 13.20 -5.69 -22.31
C VAL A 140 14.18 -4.55 -22.63
N LYS A 141 13.73 -3.53 -23.37
CA LYS A 141 14.54 -2.36 -23.69
C LYS A 141 14.85 -1.49 -22.47
N SER A 142 13.91 -1.35 -21.54
CA SER A 142 14.08 -0.53 -20.33
C SER A 142 15.06 -1.14 -19.32
N LEU A 143 15.09 -2.47 -19.24
CA LEU A 143 15.91 -3.22 -18.29
C LEU A 143 17.23 -3.74 -18.89
N GLN A 144 17.49 -3.49 -20.19
CA GLN A 144 18.69 -3.95 -20.91
C GLN A 144 18.92 -5.47 -20.76
N LEU A 145 17.86 -6.26 -20.88
CA LEU A 145 17.95 -7.71 -20.74
C LEU A 145 18.55 -8.31 -22.01
N HIS A 146 19.83 -8.67 -21.95
CA HIS A 146 20.61 -9.16 -23.10
C HIS A 146 20.30 -10.62 -23.50
N HIS A 147 19.58 -11.38 -22.66
CA HIS A 147 19.35 -12.82 -22.84
C HIS A 147 17.91 -13.22 -23.15
N SER A 148 16.98 -12.28 -23.36
CA SER A 148 15.58 -12.64 -23.67
C SER A 148 15.41 -13.03 -25.15
N PRO A 149 14.72 -14.14 -25.49
CA PRO A 149 14.45 -14.54 -26.88
C PRO A 149 13.62 -13.50 -27.65
N LEU A 150 13.00 -12.54 -26.95
CA LEU A 150 12.29 -11.39 -27.52
C LEU A 150 13.22 -10.36 -28.22
N PHE A 151 14.53 -10.52 -28.12
CA PHE A 151 15.52 -9.74 -28.88
C PHE A 151 15.72 -10.25 -30.32
N ALA A 152 15.25 -11.45 -30.65
CA ALA A 152 15.72 -12.20 -31.82
C ALA A 152 15.04 -11.88 -33.17
N GLU A 153 14.02 -11.03 -33.23
CA GLU A 153 13.40 -10.64 -34.51
C GLU A 153 13.68 -9.17 -34.85
N LYS A 154 14.52 -8.98 -35.88
CA LYS A 154 14.57 -7.76 -36.71
C LYS A 154 13.52 -7.83 -37.79
#